data_AF-A0A452TZ00-F1
#
_entry.id   AF-A0A452TZ00-F1
#
_cell.length_a   1.000
_cell.length_b   1.000
_cell.length_c   1.000
_cell.angle_alpha   90.00
_cell.angle_beta   90.00
_cell.angle_gamma   90.00
#
_symmetry.space_group_name_H-M   'P 1'
#
loop_
_entity.id
_entity.type
_entity.pdbx_description
1 polymer ?
#
loop_
_entity_poly.entity_id
_entity_poly.type
_entity_poly.pdbx_seq_one_letter_code
_entity_poly.pdbx_strand_id
1 'polypeptide(L)'
;MIHRMFSVRMWAPVGFLTSLAYCPHQRADSPHPVDRSLLELKMVQVVFRHGARSPLKPLPQEQGGMFAGQLTNMGMQQMFALGERLRKNYVEDIPFLSPTFNSLEVFVRSTNIYRNLESTRCLLAGLFQCQKEGPIIIHADEASSEVLYPNYQNCWSLRERTRGRRQAASLQPGISEDLQKVKEGMGITSNDGVDFLSLFDNMAAEQVG
;
A
#
# COMPACT_ATOMS: atom_id res chain seq x y z
N MET A 1 82.49 19.55 8.34
CA MET A 1 82.73 18.10 8.15
C MET A 1 81.39 17.50 7.73
N ILE A 2 81.07 17.46 6.44
CA ILE A 2 81.51 16.53 5.38
C ILE A 2 80.89 15.12 5.53
N HIS A 3 80.26 14.69 4.42
CA HIS A 3 79.85 13.33 4.01
C HIS A 3 78.55 12.77 4.61
N ARG A 4 77.63 12.12 3.87
CA ARG A 4 77.58 11.45 2.54
C ARG A 4 76.10 11.41 2.11
N MET A 5 75.68 11.71 0.87
CA MET A 5 75.95 11.05 -0.42
C MET A 5 75.26 9.69 -0.59
N PHE A 6 74.11 9.67 -1.28
CA PHE A 6 73.64 8.66 -2.27
C PHE A 6 72.47 9.34 -3.02
N SER A 7 72.66 9.95 -4.19
CA SER A 7 73.01 9.43 -5.52
C SER A 7 71.93 8.53 -6.16
N VAL A 8 71.06 9.20 -6.92
CA VAL A 8 70.56 8.88 -8.27
C VAL A 8 69.80 7.55 -8.47
N ARG A 9 68.52 7.64 -8.87
CA ARG A 9 68.09 7.39 -10.26
C ARG A 9 66.61 7.73 -10.47
N MET A 10 66.41 8.90 -11.08
CA MET A 10 65.26 9.23 -11.93
C MET A 10 65.08 8.15 -12.99
N TRP A 11 63.88 7.60 -13.11
CA TRP A 11 63.27 7.29 -14.40
C TRP A 11 61.79 7.70 -14.31
N ALA A 12 61.48 8.87 -14.83
CA ALA A 12 60.14 9.21 -15.27
C ALA A 12 60.08 8.93 -16.78
N PRO A 13 59.08 8.20 -17.28
CA PRO A 13 58.62 8.38 -18.64
C PRO A 13 57.33 9.19 -18.63
N VAL A 14 57.45 10.39 -19.20
CA VAL A 14 56.54 10.97 -20.20
C VAL A 14 55.06 11.03 -19.83
N GLY A 15 54.59 12.28 -19.68
CA GLY A 15 53.27 12.63 -19.21
C GLY A 15 52.11 12.17 -20.08
N PHE A 16 50.97 12.03 -19.42
CA PHE A 16 49.73 12.61 -19.90
C PHE A 16 49.17 13.46 -18.75
N LEU A 17 49.03 14.76 -19.00
CA LEU A 17 48.30 15.70 -18.17
C LEU A 17 46.85 15.22 -18.07
N THR A 18 46.50 14.42 -17.07
CA THR A 18 45.09 14.35 -16.66
C THR A 18 44.83 15.59 -15.83
N SER A 19 44.34 16.61 -16.52
CA SER A 19 43.66 17.73 -15.89
C SER A 19 42.58 17.15 -14.98
N LEU A 20 42.84 17.09 -13.67
CA LEU A 20 41.81 16.99 -12.66
C LEU A 20 41.09 18.34 -12.67
N ALA A 21 40.26 18.53 -13.69
CA ALA A 21 39.19 19.49 -13.64
C ALA A 21 38.23 18.95 -12.57
N TYR A 22 38.49 19.36 -11.33
CA TYR A 22 37.50 19.35 -10.27
C TYR A 22 36.43 20.33 -10.73
N CYS A 23 35.50 19.87 -11.57
CA CYS A 23 34.23 20.54 -11.77
C CYS A 23 33.48 20.28 -10.47
N PRO A 24 33.35 21.26 -9.55
CA PRO A 24 32.27 21.14 -8.57
C PRO A 24 31.03 20.98 -9.43
N HIS A 25 30.37 19.83 -9.32
CA HIS A 25 29.02 19.69 -9.82
C HIS A 25 28.21 20.64 -8.93
N GLN A 26 28.18 21.92 -9.30
CA GLN A 26 27.16 22.83 -8.87
C GLN A 26 25.88 22.17 -9.38
N ARG A 27 25.23 21.40 -8.50
CA ARG A 27 23.78 21.31 -8.55
C ARG A 27 23.34 22.76 -8.60
N ALA A 28 22.91 23.18 -9.78
CA ALA A 28 22.10 24.37 -9.91
C ALA A 28 20.81 24.06 -9.14
N ASP A 29 20.85 24.24 -7.82
CA ASP A 29 19.65 24.44 -7.03
C ASP A 29 19.14 25.83 -7.44
N SER A 30 18.41 25.84 -8.56
CA SER A 30 17.49 26.93 -8.87
C SER A 30 16.12 26.52 -8.34
N PRO A 31 15.71 26.89 -7.12
CA PRO A 31 14.32 26.78 -6.74
C PRO A 31 13.62 28.01 -7.32
N HIS A 32 13.43 28.05 -8.65
CA HIS A 32 12.34 28.85 -9.16
C HIS A 32 11.06 28.17 -8.67
N PRO A 33 10.25 28.82 -7.82
CA PRO A 33 9.01 28.22 -7.35
C PRO A 33 8.16 27.89 -8.58
N VAL A 34 7.81 26.62 -8.74
CA VAL A 34 6.92 26.18 -9.81
C VAL A 34 5.54 26.76 -9.52
N ASP A 35 5.08 27.66 -10.39
CA ASP A 35 3.72 28.16 -10.34
C ASP A 35 2.76 27.01 -10.69
N ARG A 36 1.99 26.56 -9.69
CA ARG A 36 1.03 25.46 -9.85
C ARG A 36 -0.13 25.81 -10.77
N SER A 37 -0.43 27.09 -10.99
CA SER A 37 -1.48 27.51 -11.92
C SER A 37 -1.15 27.20 -13.38
N LEU A 38 0.13 26.97 -13.69
CA LEU A 38 0.61 26.56 -15.01
C LEU A 38 0.63 25.03 -15.19
N LEU A 39 0.30 24.26 -14.15
CA LEU A 39 0.29 22.81 -14.21
C LEU A 39 -1.05 22.29 -14.70
N GLU A 40 -1.00 21.26 -15.53
CA GLU A 40 -2.18 20.56 -16.04
C GLU A 40 -2.19 19.11 -15.54
N LEU A 41 -3.28 18.69 -14.90
CA LEU A 41 -3.44 17.30 -14.45
C LEU A 41 -3.67 16.38 -15.65
N LYS A 42 -2.83 15.34 -15.79
CA LYS A 42 -2.90 14.39 -16.91
C LYS A 42 -3.40 13.01 -16.55
N MET A 43 -3.19 12.55 -15.32
CA MET A 43 -3.54 11.20 -14.89
C MET A 43 -3.70 11.13 -13.37
N VAL A 44 -4.68 10.35 -12.91
CA VAL A 44 -4.88 10.01 -11.50
C VAL A 44 -4.89 8.49 -11.36
N GLN A 45 -4.16 7.98 -10.36
CA GLN A 45 -4.20 6.57 -9.97
C GLN A 45 -4.57 6.49 -8.49
N VAL A 46 -5.62 5.74 -8.16
CA VAL A 46 -6.10 5.57 -6.79
C VAL A 46 -6.01 4.11 -6.40
N VAL A 47 -5.19 3.80 -5.40
CA VAL A 47 -5.15 2.49 -4.74
C VAL A 47 -5.81 2.65 -3.37
N PHE A 48 -6.83 1.86 -3.10
CA PHE A 48 -7.59 1.92 -1.85
C PHE A 48 -7.80 0.54 -1.26
N ARG A 49 -7.92 0.47 0.07
CA ARG A 49 -8.44 -0.70 0.77
C ARG A 49 -9.96 -0.64 0.79
N HIS A 50 -10.61 -1.80 0.87
CA HIS A 50 -12.02 -1.89 1.18
C HIS A 50 -12.41 -1.12 2.45
N GLY A 51 -13.69 -0.77 2.58
CA GLY A 51 -14.25 -0.15 3.78
C GLY A 51 -14.32 -1.12 4.98
N ALA A 52 -14.86 -0.62 6.09
CA ALA A 52 -15.15 -1.41 7.29
C ALA A 52 -15.88 -2.73 6.97
N ARG A 53 -15.47 -3.80 7.66
CA ARG A 53 -15.97 -5.16 7.44
C ARG A 53 -16.05 -5.93 8.75
N SER A 54 -16.85 -7.00 8.76
CA SER A 54 -16.81 -8.00 9.84
C SER A 54 -15.42 -8.64 9.95
N PRO A 55 -15.04 -9.17 11.14
CA PRO A 55 -13.76 -9.86 11.31
C PRO A 55 -13.67 -11.08 10.40
N LEU A 56 -12.45 -11.46 10.01
CA LEU A 56 -12.17 -12.65 9.20
C LEU A 56 -12.27 -13.93 10.03
N LYS A 57 -11.83 -13.85 11.30
CA LYS A 57 -11.93 -14.94 12.26
C LYS A 57 -12.37 -14.35 13.59
N PRO A 58 -13.64 -14.53 13.99
CA PRO A 58 -14.11 -14.04 15.27
C PRO A 58 -13.31 -14.63 16.43
N LEU A 59 -13.10 -13.85 17.49
CA LEU A 59 -12.53 -14.38 18.72
C LEU A 59 -13.51 -15.35 19.39
N PRO A 60 -13.03 -16.33 20.19
CA PRO A 60 -13.89 -17.37 20.77
C PRO A 60 -15.10 -16.85 21.57
N GLN A 61 -15.00 -15.62 22.09
CA GLN A 61 -16.02 -14.97 22.91
C GLN A 61 -17.02 -14.12 22.09
N GLU A 62 -16.73 -13.85 20.81
CA GLU A 62 -17.46 -12.90 19.97
C GLU A 62 -18.13 -13.64 18.79
N GLN A 63 -19.28 -14.29 19.02
CA GLN A 63 -20.05 -14.92 17.94
C GLN A 63 -21.33 -14.14 17.64
N GLY A 64 -21.45 -13.65 16.39
CA GLY A 64 -22.63 -12.98 15.86
C GLY A 64 -23.19 -13.66 14.60
N GLY A 65 -24.29 -13.13 14.05
CA GLY A 65 -25.01 -13.70 12.90
C GLY A 65 -24.49 -13.31 11.50
N MET A 66 -23.46 -12.47 11.40
CA MET A 66 -22.93 -12.00 10.11
C MET A 66 -21.78 -12.89 9.63
N PHE A 67 -21.73 -13.17 8.33
CA PHE A 67 -20.58 -13.90 7.75
C PHE A 67 -19.27 -13.12 7.93
N ALA A 68 -18.18 -13.86 8.12
CA ALA A 68 -16.85 -13.29 8.28
C ALA A 68 -16.37 -12.54 7.03
N GLY A 69 -15.63 -11.45 7.24
CA GLY A 69 -14.98 -10.69 6.18
C GLY A 69 -15.90 -9.96 5.20
N GLN A 70 -17.18 -9.76 5.55
CA GLN A 70 -18.17 -9.05 4.73
C GLN A 70 -18.11 -7.55 4.96
N LEU A 71 -18.26 -6.78 3.89
CA LEU A 71 -18.34 -5.32 3.96
C LEU A 71 -19.60 -4.90 4.74
N THR A 72 -19.46 -4.00 5.71
CA THR A 72 -20.59 -3.48 6.50
C THR A 72 -21.22 -2.26 5.83
N ASN A 73 -22.41 -1.84 6.31
CA ASN A 73 -23.04 -0.60 5.86
C ASN A 73 -22.16 0.63 6.13
N MET A 74 -21.47 0.67 7.28
CA MET A 74 -20.48 1.71 7.57
C MET A 74 -19.34 1.68 6.55
N GLY A 75 -18.87 0.48 6.17
CA GLY A 75 -17.86 0.32 5.12
C GLY A 75 -18.33 0.84 3.77
N MET A 76 -19.59 0.59 3.41
CA MET A 76 -20.18 1.15 2.19
C MET A 76 -20.20 2.68 2.21
N GLN A 77 -20.60 3.28 3.34
CA GLN A 77 -20.62 4.74 3.50
C GLN A 77 -19.22 5.36 3.44
N GLN A 78 -18.21 4.73 4.05
CA GLN A 78 -16.82 5.17 3.96
C GLN A 78 -16.33 5.21 2.51
N MET A 79 -16.66 4.19 1.73
CA MET A 79 -16.28 4.11 0.32
C MET A 79 -17.05 5.12 -0.54
N PHE A 80 -18.33 5.33 -0.25
CA PHE A 80 -19.13 6.37 -0.91
C PHE A 80 -18.55 7.78 -0.64
N ALA A 81 -18.26 8.10 0.62
CA ALA A 81 -17.64 9.38 1.00
C ALA A 81 -16.25 9.57 0.37
N LEU A 82 -15.47 8.48 0.23
CA LEU A 82 -14.22 8.53 -0.54
C LEU A 82 -14.50 8.89 -2.01
N GLY A 83 -15.53 8.31 -2.62
CA GLY A 83 -16.00 8.67 -3.96
C GLY A 83 -16.38 10.15 -4.09
N GLU A 84 -17.16 10.68 -3.15
CA GLU A 84 -17.54 12.10 -3.14
C GLU A 84 -16.33 13.03 -3.00
N ARG A 85 -15.34 12.66 -2.18
CA ARG A 85 -14.10 13.44 -2.10
C ARG A 85 -13.33 13.44 -3.41
N LEU A 86 -13.30 12.32 -4.13
CA LEU A 86 -12.68 12.24 -5.45
C LEU A 86 -13.47 13.07 -6.48
N ARG A 87 -14.80 13.10 -6.38
CA ARG A 87 -15.66 13.96 -7.22
C ARG A 87 -15.35 15.43 -7.00
N LYS A 88 -15.29 15.86 -5.74
CA LYS A 88 -14.93 17.23 -5.39
C LYS A 88 -13.61 17.65 -6.04
N ASN A 89 -12.60 16.78 -5.94
CA ASN A 89 -11.27 17.08 -6.45
C ASN A 89 -11.14 17.02 -7.98
N TYR A 90 -11.82 16.09 -8.66
CA TYR A 90 -11.53 15.76 -10.07
C TYR A 90 -12.69 15.97 -11.04
N VAL A 91 -13.85 16.41 -10.54
CA VAL A 91 -15.01 16.79 -11.34
C VAL A 91 -15.38 18.24 -11.06
N GLU A 92 -15.43 18.64 -9.78
CA GLU A 92 -15.95 19.95 -9.37
C GLU A 92 -14.87 21.04 -9.33
N ASP A 93 -13.76 20.80 -8.61
CA ASP A 93 -12.68 21.79 -8.46
C ASP A 93 -11.88 21.96 -9.75
N ILE A 94 -11.65 20.85 -10.44
CA ILE A 94 -11.10 20.82 -11.79
C ILE A 94 -11.92 19.85 -12.62
N PRO A 95 -12.33 20.23 -13.84
CA PRO A 95 -13.13 19.38 -14.72
C PRO A 95 -12.23 18.34 -15.43
N PHE A 96 -11.56 17.49 -14.65
CA PHE A 96 -10.64 16.47 -15.18
C PHE A 96 -11.38 15.21 -15.65
N LEU A 97 -12.41 14.78 -14.91
CA LEU A 97 -13.29 13.67 -15.27
C LEU A 97 -14.69 14.16 -15.64
N SER A 98 -15.36 13.41 -16.51
CA SER A 98 -16.78 13.59 -16.78
C SER A 98 -17.63 13.42 -15.51
N PRO A 99 -18.74 14.18 -15.35
CA PRO A 99 -19.59 14.09 -14.16
C PRO A 99 -20.37 12.77 -14.08
N THR A 100 -20.53 12.09 -15.21
CA THR A 100 -21.12 10.76 -15.41
C THR A 100 -20.00 9.73 -15.66
N PHE A 101 -20.19 8.48 -15.25
CA PHE A 101 -19.18 7.45 -15.53
C PHE A 101 -19.02 7.22 -17.04
N ASN A 102 -17.79 7.36 -17.53
CA ASN A 102 -17.38 7.08 -18.90
C ASN A 102 -16.28 5.99 -18.92
N SER A 103 -16.54 4.87 -19.60
CA SER A 103 -15.61 3.73 -19.66
C SER A 103 -14.34 4.00 -20.45
N LEU A 104 -14.28 5.08 -21.25
CA LEU A 104 -13.08 5.51 -21.96
C LEU A 104 -12.12 6.33 -21.07
N GLU A 105 -12.63 6.90 -19.98
CA GLU A 105 -11.85 7.71 -19.03
C GLU A 105 -11.37 6.89 -17.83
N VAL A 106 -12.12 5.86 -17.45
CA VAL A 106 -11.95 5.16 -16.18
C VAL A 106 -11.70 3.68 -16.39
N PHE A 107 -10.50 3.24 -16.03
CA PHE A 107 -10.18 1.82 -15.87
C PHE A 107 -10.31 1.41 -14.40
N VAL A 108 -10.98 0.28 -14.14
CA VAL A 108 -11.26 -0.21 -12.79
C VAL A 108 -10.75 -1.64 -12.63
N ARG A 109 -9.86 -1.86 -11.65
CA ARG A 109 -9.37 -3.18 -11.26
C ARG A 109 -9.55 -3.40 -9.75
N SER A 110 -10.01 -4.59 -9.38
CA SER A 110 -10.11 -5.05 -8.00
C SER A 110 -9.59 -6.49 -7.90
N THR A 111 -9.17 -6.92 -6.71
CA THR A 111 -9.04 -8.36 -6.45
C THR A 111 -10.40 -9.04 -6.54
N ASN A 112 -10.44 -10.32 -6.89
CA ASN A 112 -11.66 -11.13 -6.89
C ASN A 112 -12.11 -11.53 -5.47
N ILE A 113 -12.42 -10.54 -4.64
CA ILE A 113 -12.90 -10.69 -3.27
C ILE A 113 -14.13 -9.79 -3.13
N TYR A 114 -15.27 -10.36 -2.72
CA TYR A 114 -16.57 -9.69 -2.77
C TYR A 114 -16.59 -8.32 -2.08
N ARG A 115 -16.04 -8.20 -0.86
CA ARG A 115 -15.93 -6.91 -0.15
C ARG A 115 -15.17 -5.82 -0.91
N ASN A 116 -14.21 -6.20 -1.76
CA ASN A 116 -13.43 -5.25 -2.57
C ASN A 116 -14.23 -4.82 -3.80
N LEU A 117 -14.97 -5.74 -4.42
CA LEU A 117 -15.91 -5.44 -5.51
C LEU A 117 -17.02 -4.48 -5.04
N GLU A 118 -17.65 -4.76 -3.89
CA GLU A 118 -18.68 -3.89 -3.33
C GLU A 118 -18.13 -2.52 -2.88
N SER A 119 -16.92 -2.49 -2.29
CA SER A 119 -16.25 -1.23 -1.96
C SER A 119 -16.00 -0.37 -3.21
N THR A 120 -15.58 -1.01 -4.31
CA THR A 120 -15.37 -0.35 -5.59
C THR A 120 -16.69 0.21 -6.14
N ARG A 121 -17.78 -0.56 -6.05
CA ARG A 121 -19.11 -0.10 -6.45
C ARG A 121 -19.57 1.12 -5.64
N CYS A 122 -19.40 1.11 -4.32
CA CYS A 122 -19.73 2.24 -3.45
C CYS A 122 -18.89 3.49 -3.76
N LEU A 123 -17.59 3.33 -4.03
CA LEU A 123 -16.73 4.43 -4.44
C LEU A 123 -17.20 5.06 -5.76
N LEU A 124 -17.46 4.23 -6.78
CA LEU A 124 -17.95 4.72 -8.06
C LEU A 124 -19.33 5.39 -7.94
N ALA A 125 -20.19 4.88 -7.06
CA ALA A 125 -21.47 5.51 -6.75
C ALA A 125 -21.30 6.92 -6.18
N GLY A 126 -20.34 7.15 -5.27
CA GLY A 126 -20.05 8.49 -4.74
C GLY A 126 -19.37 9.40 -5.77
N LEU A 127 -18.42 8.86 -6.54
CA LEU A 127 -17.68 9.62 -7.56
C LEU A 127 -18.59 10.13 -8.68
N PHE A 128 -19.46 9.27 -9.20
CA PHE A 128 -20.32 9.57 -10.35
C PHE A 128 -21.79 9.77 -9.99
N GLN A 129 -22.13 9.85 -8.70
CA GLN A 129 -23.49 10.10 -8.20
C GLN A 129 -24.52 9.11 -8.79
N CYS A 130 -24.12 7.84 -8.88
CA CYS A 130 -24.86 6.74 -9.52
C CYS A 130 -25.22 6.95 -11.01
N GLN A 131 -24.67 7.98 -11.67
CA GLN A 131 -24.88 8.25 -13.08
C GLN A 131 -23.83 7.54 -13.95
N LYS A 132 -24.27 6.93 -15.06
CA LYS A 132 -23.37 6.17 -15.93
C LYS A 132 -23.81 6.20 -17.39
N GLU A 133 -22.83 6.32 -18.28
CA GLU A 133 -22.99 6.17 -19.72
C GLU A 133 -22.49 4.78 -20.11
N GLY A 134 -23.34 3.77 -19.88
CA GLY A 134 -23.05 2.36 -20.19
C GLY A 134 -22.81 1.46 -18.96
N PRO A 135 -22.28 0.25 -19.17
CA PRO A 135 -21.96 -0.70 -18.11
C PRO A 135 -20.62 -0.35 -17.43
N ILE A 136 -20.56 -0.53 -16.11
CA ILE A 136 -19.32 -0.46 -15.34
C ILE A 136 -18.70 -1.85 -15.32
N ILE A 137 -17.48 -1.99 -15.85
CA ILE A 137 -16.73 -3.25 -15.84
C ILE A 137 -15.62 -3.15 -14.79
N ILE A 138 -15.67 -4.04 -13.80
CA ILE A 138 -14.61 -4.17 -12.80
C ILE A 138 -13.76 -5.39 -13.20
N HIS A 139 -12.51 -5.14 -13.58
CA HIS A 139 -11.58 -6.20 -13.92
C HIS A 139 -11.05 -6.86 -12.65
N ALA A 140 -11.10 -8.19 -12.60
CA ALA A 140 -10.52 -8.99 -11.55
C ALA A 140 -9.79 -10.19 -12.15
N ASP A 141 -8.71 -10.61 -11.50
CA ASP A 141 -7.90 -11.74 -11.92
C ASP A 141 -8.18 -12.96 -11.04
N GLU A 142 -7.71 -14.14 -11.47
CA GLU A 142 -7.73 -15.32 -10.63
C GLU A 142 -6.81 -15.16 -9.43
N ALA A 143 -7.14 -15.83 -8.31
CA ALA A 143 -6.32 -15.76 -7.11
C ALA A 143 -4.89 -16.31 -7.31
N SER A 144 -4.68 -17.17 -8.31
CA SER A 144 -3.38 -17.73 -8.67
C SER A 144 -2.49 -16.71 -9.40
N SER A 145 -3.04 -15.88 -10.27
CA SER A 145 -2.35 -14.85 -11.06
C SER A 145 -2.34 -13.47 -10.40
N GLU A 146 -3.10 -13.27 -9.32
CA GLU A 146 -3.26 -11.96 -8.71
C GLU A 146 -1.95 -11.36 -8.20
N VAL A 147 -1.78 -10.07 -8.50
CA VAL A 147 -0.60 -9.25 -8.14
C VAL A 147 -0.96 -8.07 -7.22
N LEU A 148 -2.25 -7.82 -6.97
CA LEU A 148 -2.72 -6.78 -6.05
C LEU A 148 -2.51 -7.11 -4.56
N TYR A 149 -2.02 -8.31 -4.26
CA TYR A 149 -1.47 -8.67 -2.95
C TYR A 149 -0.26 -9.59 -3.10
N PRO A 150 0.64 -9.67 -2.10
CA PRO A 150 1.75 -10.63 -2.13
C PRO A 150 1.23 -12.08 -2.19
N ASN A 151 1.37 -12.72 -3.35
CA ASN A 151 0.83 -14.05 -3.62
C ASN A 151 1.82 -15.16 -3.21
N TYR A 152 1.78 -15.55 -1.94
CA TYR A 152 2.67 -16.59 -1.38
C TYR A 152 2.29 -18.00 -1.85
N GLN A 153 1.07 -18.21 -2.31
CA GLN A 153 0.59 -19.49 -2.82
C GLN A 153 1.27 -19.81 -4.15
N ASN A 154 1.27 -18.85 -5.07
CA ASN A 154 1.80 -19.04 -6.42
C ASN A 154 3.29 -18.64 -6.57
N CYS A 155 3.78 -17.67 -5.78
CA CYS A 155 5.19 -17.27 -5.84
C CYS A 155 6.07 -18.09 -4.87
N TRP A 156 6.63 -19.20 -5.38
CA TRP A 156 7.48 -20.11 -4.59
C TRP A 156 8.67 -19.39 -3.94
N SER A 157 9.40 -18.55 -4.69
CA SER A 157 10.57 -17.84 -4.18
C SER A 157 10.21 -16.90 -3.02
N LEU A 158 9.09 -16.17 -3.14
CA LEU A 158 8.61 -15.30 -2.07
C LEU A 158 8.23 -16.12 -0.82
N ARG A 159 7.54 -17.26 -1.01
CA ARG A 159 7.18 -18.17 0.09
C ARG A 159 8.42 -18.68 0.82
N GLU A 160 9.40 -19.22 0.11
CA GLU A 160 10.60 -19.77 0.74
C GLU A 160 11.42 -18.71 1.45
N ARG A 161 11.60 -17.52 0.84
CA ARG A 161 12.34 -16.40 1.46
C ARG A 161 11.67 -15.84 2.72
N THR A 162 10.37 -16.05 2.89
CA THR A 162 9.61 -15.53 4.05
C THR A 162 9.22 -16.58 5.07
N ARG A 163 9.32 -17.88 4.72
CA ARG A 163 8.86 -19.01 5.54
C ARG A 163 9.37 -18.97 6.98
N GLY A 164 10.68 -18.91 7.17
CA GLY A 164 11.29 -18.95 8.50
C GLY A 164 10.88 -17.75 9.38
N ARG A 165 10.91 -16.53 8.81
CA ARG A 165 10.48 -15.33 9.52
C ARG A 165 9.00 -15.35 9.86
N ARG A 166 8.14 -15.87 8.97
CA ARG A 166 6.70 -15.99 9.22
C ARG A 166 6.41 -16.95 10.38
N GLN A 167 7.12 -18.09 10.44
CA GLN A 167 6.97 -19.06 11.52
C GLN A 167 7.42 -18.51 12.87
N ALA A 168 8.53 -17.74 12.89
CA ALA A 168 9.09 -17.19 14.12
C ALA A 168 8.50 -15.82 14.52
N ALA A 169 7.55 -15.26 13.76
CA ALA A 169 7.09 -13.88 13.92
C ALA A 169 6.51 -13.60 15.31
N SER A 170 5.58 -14.46 15.77
CA SER A 170 4.96 -14.33 17.09
C SER A 170 5.87 -14.74 18.25
N LEU A 171 7.05 -15.30 17.95
CA LEU A 171 8.05 -15.74 18.94
C LEU A 171 9.21 -14.75 19.08
N GLN A 172 9.17 -13.62 18.38
CA GLN A 172 10.23 -12.62 18.52
C GLN A 172 10.17 -11.96 19.91
N PRO A 173 11.33 -11.63 20.51
CA PRO A 173 11.38 -10.91 21.77
C PRO A 173 10.57 -9.61 21.73
N GLY A 174 9.83 -9.33 22.79
CA GLY A 174 8.84 -8.25 22.89
C GLY A 174 7.47 -8.66 22.35
N ILE A 175 7.40 -9.28 21.17
CA ILE A 175 6.13 -9.71 20.56
C ILE A 175 5.53 -10.88 21.36
N SER A 176 6.34 -11.88 21.73
CA SER A 176 5.83 -13.04 22.47
C SER A 176 5.28 -12.67 23.84
N GLU A 177 5.98 -11.79 24.55
CA GLU A 177 5.67 -11.34 25.91
C GLU A 177 4.39 -10.49 25.90
N ASP A 178 4.29 -9.55 24.96
CA ASP A 178 3.08 -8.73 24.80
C ASP A 178 1.89 -9.60 24.37
N LEU A 179 2.09 -10.57 23.49
CA LEU A 179 1.02 -11.46 23.05
C LEU A 179 0.50 -12.30 24.22
N GLN A 180 1.40 -12.84 25.03
CA GLN A 180 1.03 -13.58 26.24
C GLN A 180 0.24 -12.68 27.21
N LYS A 181 0.74 -11.47 27.47
CA LYS A 181 0.08 -10.51 28.36
C LYS A 181 -1.34 -10.16 27.89
N VAL A 182 -1.54 -9.93 26.60
CA VAL A 182 -2.86 -9.65 26.03
C VAL A 182 -3.78 -10.87 26.13
N LYS A 183 -3.27 -12.07 25.82
CA LYS A 183 -4.05 -13.31 25.94
C LYS A 183 -4.50 -13.57 27.38
N GLU A 184 -3.60 -13.40 28.36
CA GLU A 184 -3.92 -13.51 29.79
C GLU A 184 -4.95 -12.46 30.22
N GLY A 185 -4.78 -11.20 29.80
CA GLY A 185 -5.72 -10.12 30.11
C GLY A 185 -7.12 -10.32 29.52
N MET A 186 -7.24 -11.04 28.41
CA MET A 186 -8.52 -11.36 27.74
C MET A 186 -9.09 -12.74 28.14
N GLY A 187 -8.38 -13.51 28.99
CA GLY A 187 -8.77 -14.87 29.35
C GLY A 187 -8.76 -15.86 28.17
N ILE A 188 -7.94 -15.61 27.14
CA ILE A 188 -7.77 -16.48 25.96
C ILE A 188 -6.78 -17.59 26.30
N THR A 189 -7.10 -18.84 25.97
CA THR A 189 -6.24 -19.98 26.30
C THR A 189 -5.06 -20.11 25.31
N SER A 190 -4.00 -20.80 25.73
CA SER A 190 -2.79 -20.96 24.90
C SER A 190 -3.05 -21.74 23.59
N ASN A 191 -4.05 -22.64 23.57
CA ASN A 191 -4.37 -23.52 22.44
C ASN A 191 -5.17 -22.85 21.30
N ASP A 192 -5.66 -21.62 21.48
CA ASP A 192 -6.62 -21.01 20.53
C ASP A 192 -5.98 -20.50 19.22
N GLY A 193 -4.65 -20.59 19.08
CA GLY A 193 -3.94 -20.19 17.86
C GLY A 193 -4.12 -18.70 17.51
N VAL A 194 -4.29 -17.85 18.52
CA VAL A 194 -4.50 -16.40 18.40
C VAL A 194 -3.15 -15.67 18.32
N ASP A 195 -3.01 -14.81 17.32
CA ASP A 195 -1.89 -13.90 17.11
C ASP A 195 -2.35 -12.43 17.07
N PHE A 196 -1.41 -11.49 16.99
CA PHE A 196 -1.75 -10.06 16.91
C PHE A 196 -2.54 -9.67 15.65
N LEU A 197 -2.44 -10.44 14.56
CA LEU A 197 -3.22 -10.15 13.35
C LEU A 197 -4.70 -10.40 13.61
N SER A 198 -5.02 -11.53 14.25
CA SER A 198 -6.39 -11.86 14.63
C SER A 198 -6.96 -10.91 15.69
N LEU A 199 -6.17 -10.56 16.72
CA LEU A 199 -6.58 -9.59 17.74
C LEU A 199 -6.88 -8.22 17.12
N PHE A 200 -5.98 -7.72 16.28
CA PHE A 200 -6.15 -6.44 15.61
C PHE A 200 -7.34 -6.44 14.65
N ASP A 201 -7.58 -7.55 13.93
CA ASP A 201 -8.71 -7.68 13.01
C ASP A 201 -10.05 -7.56 13.73
N ASN A 202 -10.20 -8.19 14.90
CA ASN A 202 -11.43 -8.11 15.70
C ASN A 202 -11.60 -6.74 16.34
N MET A 203 -10.57 -6.22 17.02
CA MET A 203 -10.61 -4.89 17.63
C MET A 203 -10.95 -3.79 16.60
N ALA A 204 -10.34 -3.83 15.42
CA ALA A 204 -10.61 -2.84 14.37
C ALA A 204 -12.00 -3.02 13.75
N ALA A 205 -12.54 -4.24 13.68
CA ALA A 205 -13.88 -4.49 13.18
C ALA A 205 -14.97 -4.05 14.16
N GLU A 206 -14.74 -4.19 15.46
CA GLU A 206 -15.67 -3.75 16.51
C GLU A 206 -15.82 -2.22 16.57
N GLN A 207 -14.74 -1.46 16.34
CA GLN A 207 -14.78 0.02 16.34
C GLN A 207 -15.68 0.62 15.25
N VAL A 208 -16.04 -0.17 14.24
CA VAL A 208 -16.80 0.24 13.06
C VAL A 208 -18.05 -0.62 12.84
N GLY A 209 -18.38 -1.46 13.82
CA GLY A 209 -19.51 -2.39 13.83
C GLY A 209 -20.79 -1.78 14.39
#